data_AF-A0A357NCA1-F1
#
_entry.id   AF-A0A357NCA1-F1
#
_cell.length_a   1.000
_cell.length_b   1.000
_cell.length_c   1.000
_cell.angle_alpha   90.00
_cell.angle_beta   90.00
_cell.angle_gamma   90.00
#
_symmetry.space_group_name_H-M   'P 1'
#
loop_
_entity.id
_entity.type
_entity.pdbx_description
1 polymer ?
#
loop_
_entity_poly.entity_id
_entity_poly.type
_entity_poly.pdbx_seq_one_letter_code
_entity_poly.pdbx_strand_id
1 'polypeptide(L)'
;MYMDKIAVGPMAKGKIDITKPPRENVYNVAEALGRIPEEITVVILDRPRHEKIIQDVRTTGARVKLISDGDVSPAISAAIEGTGVHMLLGIGGAPEGVIAAAALKCLGGDMQGRLYPESDAEINRARSMGIADINRVMTLDD
;
A
#
# COMPACT_ATOMS: atom_id res chain seq x y z
N MET A 1 -13.49 8.63 4.79
CA MET A 1 -13.18 7.96 3.52
C MET A 1 -11.82 7.33 3.61
N TYR A 2 -11.80 6.02 3.37
CA TYR A 2 -10.59 5.23 3.36
C TYR A 2 -10.01 5.14 1.95
N MET A 3 -8.79 4.62 1.87
CA MET A 3 -8.05 4.33 0.66
C MET A 3 -7.34 2.99 0.87
N ASP A 4 -7.50 2.09 -0.09
CA ASP A 4 -6.67 0.92 -0.29
C ASP A 4 -5.32 1.38 -0.84
N LYS A 5 -4.21 0.94 -0.24
CA LYS A 5 -2.86 1.46 -0.48
C LYS A 5 -1.86 0.31 -0.65
N ILE A 6 -0.92 0.54 -1.55
CA ILE A 6 0.29 -0.25 -1.70
C ILE A 6 1.45 0.71 -1.89
N ALA A 7 2.52 0.56 -1.11
CA ALA A 7 3.69 1.43 -1.18
C ALA A 7 4.99 0.66 -1.02
N VAL A 8 6.00 1.06 -1.79
CA VAL A 8 7.32 0.42 -1.85
C VAL A 8 8.44 1.46 -2.06
N GLY A 9 9.66 1.05 -1.78
CA GLY A 9 10.86 1.85 -2.04
C GLY A 9 11.33 1.90 -3.49
N PRO A 10 12.39 2.67 -3.78
CA PRO A 10 12.86 2.93 -5.15
C PRO A 10 13.22 1.68 -5.95
N MET A 11 13.78 0.66 -5.28
CA MET A 11 14.20 -0.58 -5.94
C MET A 11 13.04 -1.40 -6.52
N ALA A 12 11.83 -1.25 -5.97
CA ALA A 12 10.62 -1.93 -6.44
C ALA A 12 9.66 -0.98 -7.19
N LYS A 13 10.13 0.22 -7.57
CA LYS A 13 9.32 1.17 -8.33
C LYS A 13 8.87 0.60 -9.67
N GLY A 14 7.59 0.76 -9.98
CA GLY A 14 6.95 0.25 -11.19
C GLY A 14 6.71 -1.26 -11.19
N LYS A 15 6.85 -1.94 -10.03
CA LYS A 15 6.67 -3.40 -9.90
C LYS A 15 5.39 -3.79 -9.16
N ILE A 16 4.67 -2.81 -8.64
CA ILE A 16 3.44 -3.00 -7.89
C ILE A 16 2.20 -2.74 -8.74
N ASP A 17 1.12 -3.44 -8.43
CA ASP A 17 -0.21 -3.28 -9.01
C ASP A 17 -1.28 -3.59 -7.94
N ILE A 18 -1.98 -2.55 -7.48
CA ILE A 18 -3.04 -2.63 -6.46
C ILE A 18 -4.29 -3.40 -6.92
N THR A 19 -4.41 -3.69 -8.23
CA THR A 19 -5.50 -4.49 -8.77
C THR A 19 -5.22 -5.99 -8.71
N LYS A 20 -3.97 -6.38 -8.40
CA LYS A 20 -3.55 -7.77 -8.27
C LYS A 20 -3.69 -8.29 -6.84
N PRO A 21 -3.75 -9.62 -6.66
CA PRO A 21 -3.67 -10.23 -5.34
C PRO A 21 -2.43 -9.76 -4.56
N PRO A 22 -2.51 -9.49 -3.25
CA PRO A 22 -1.37 -9.16 -2.40
C PRO A 22 -0.15 -10.07 -2.62
N ARG A 23 -0.35 -11.39 -2.77
CA ARG A 23 0.73 -12.35 -3.01
C ARG A 23 1.57 -12.04 -4.27
N GLU A 24 0.96 -11.60 -5.37
CA GLU A 24 1.70 -11.27 -6.60
C GLU A 24 2.63 -10.08 -6.37
N ASN A 25 2.14 -9.06 -5.67
CA ASN A 25 2.97 -7.90 -5.34
C ASN A 25 4.16 -8.27 -4.44
N VAL A 26 3.98 -9.21 -3.50
CA VAL A 26 5.10 -9.70 -2.68
C VAL A 26 6.16 -10.37 -3.54
N TYR A 27 5.77 -11.22 -4.50
CA TYR A 27 6.73 -11.85 -5.42
C TYR A 27 7.45 -10.82 -6.30
N ASN A 28 6.72 -9.86 -6.86
CA ASN A 28 7.31 -8.80 -7.69
C ASN A 28 8.32 -7.95 -6.90
N VAL A 29 7.98 -7.60 -5.65
CA VAL A 29 8.88 -6.86 -4.75
C VAL A 29 10.10 -7.70 -4.38
N ALA A 30 9.93 -9.00 -4.11
CA ALA A 30 11.04 -9.90 -3.84
C ALA A 30 12.01 -10.00 -5.03
N GLU A 31 11.49 -10.21 -6.23
CA GLU A 31 12.27 -10.26 -7.47
C GLU A 31 13.02 -8.94 -7.70
N ALA A 32 12.35 -7.79 -7.55
CA ALA A 32 12.96 -6.48 -7.75
C ALA A 32 14.10 -6.17 -6.76
N LEU A 33 14.01 -6.74 -5.56
CA LEU A 33 15.05 -6.62 -4.53
C LEU A 33 16.14 -7.70 -4.63
N GLY A 34 16.00 -8.69 -5.54
CA GLY A 34 16.90 -9.83 -5.63
C GLY A 34 16.86 -10.73 -4.39
N ARG A 35 15.68 -10.86 -3.76
CA ARG A 35 15.45 -11.59 -2.50
C ARG A 35 14.43 -12.70 -2.68
N ILE A 36 14.39 -13.61 -1.72
CA ILE A 36 13.29 -14.57 -1.58
C ILE A 36 12.11 -13.96 -0.81
N PRO A 37 10.86 -14.39 -1.05
CA PRO A 37 9.67 -13.86 -0.37
C PRO A 37 9.77 -13.85 1.16
N GLU A 38 10.43 -14.84 1.76
CA GLU A 38 10.59 -14.99 3.22
C GLU A 38 11.44 -13.86 3.84
N GLU A 39 12.27 -13.18 3.04
CA GLU A 39 13.02 -12.02 3.48
C GLU A 39 12.21 -10.72 3.41
N ILE A 40 11.07 -10.72 2.72
CA ILE A 40 10.21 -9.56 2.57
C ILE A 40 9.40 -9.33 3.85
N THR A 41 9.28 -8.07 4.22
CA THR A 41 8.51 -7.60 5.38
C THR A 41 7.44 -6.66 4.89
N VAL A 42 6.19 -7.07 5.03
CA VAL A 42 5.01 -6.28 4.68
C VAL A 42 4.41 -5.73 5.97
N VAL A 43 4.27 -4.41 6.06
CA VAL A 43 3.55 -3.75 7.15
C VAL A 43 2.09 -3.64 6.80
N ILE A 44 1.21 -4.00 7.73
CA ILE A 44 -0.26 -3.96 7.56
C ILE A 44 -0.88 -3.47 8.86
N LEU A 45 -1.90 -2.60 8.79
CA LEU A 45 -2.69 -2.23 9.97
C LEU A 45 -3.44 -3.43 10.54
N ASP A 46 -3.39 -3.64 11.85
CA ASP A 46 -4.13 -4.70 12.53
C ASP A 46 -5.61 -4.35 12.62
N ARG A 47 -6.38 -4.80 11.65
CA ARG A 47 -7.82 -4.53 11.50
C ARG A 47 -8.51 -5.78 10.97
N PRO A 48 -9.75 -6.08 11.40
CA PRO A 48 -10.52 -7.22 10.86
C PRO A 48 -10.65 -7.21 9.33
N ARG A 49 -10.80 -6.03 8.73
CA ARG A 49 -10.87 -5.85 7.26
C ARG A 49 -9.60 -6.30 6.51
N HIS A 50 -8.47 -6.49 7.18
CA HIS A 50 -7.21 -6.91 6.58
C HIS A 50 -6.92 -8.40 6.74
N GLU A 51 -7.78 -9.19 7.37
CA GLU A 51 -7.53 -10.63 7.57
C GLU A 51 -7.20 -11.37 6.27
N LYS A 52 -7.97 -11.12 5.19
CA LYS A 52 -7.72 -11.73 3.88
C LYS A 52 -6.37 -11.34 3.29
N ILE A 53 -6.02 -10.05 3.39
CA ILE A 53 -4.74 -9.51 2.93
C ILE A 53 -3.58 -10.17 3.70
N ILE A 54 -3.70 -10.23 5.04
CA ILE A 54 -2.68 -10.81 5.92
C ILE A 54 -2.47 -12.29 5.59
N GLN A 55 -3.56 -13.04 5.38
CA GLN A 55 -3.45 -14.46 5.01
C GLN A 55 -2.81 -14.63 3.64
N ASP A 56 -3.21 -13.85 2.63
CA ASP A 56 -2.64 -13.94 1.29
C ASP A 56 -1.13 -13.66 1.30
N VAL A 57 -0.68 -12.62 2.01
CA VAL A 57 0.76 -12.34 2.20
C VAL A 57 1.47 -13.47 2.94
N ARG A 58 0.86 -14.06 3.98
CA ARG A 58 1.47 -15.19 4.70
C ARG A 58 1.64 -16.43 3.83
N THR A 59 0.78 -16.65 2.83
CA THR A 59 0.91 -17.80 1.92
C THR A 59 2.18 -17.75 1.07
N THR A 60 2.79 -16.57 0.89
CA THR A 60 4.06 -16.44 0.14
C THR A 60 5.28 -16.74 0.99
N GLY A 61 5.15 -16.88 2.31
CA GLY A 61 6.27 -16.98 3.25
C GLY A 61 6.78 -15.64 3.78
N ALA A 62 6.28 -14.51 3.26
CA ALA A 62 6.72 -13.19 3.71
C ALA A 62 6.34 -12.89 5.17
N ARG A 63 7.15 -12.05 5.81
CA ARG A 63 6.94 -11.61 7.19
C ARG A 63 5.89 -10.50 7.20
N VAL A 64 4.85 -10.67 8.02
CA VAL A 64 3.84 -9.64 8.26
C VAL A 64 4.14 -8.92 9.57
N LYS A 65 4.34 -7.60 9.51
CA LYS A 65 4.45 -6.73 10.68
C LYS A 65 3.13 -5.99 10.88
N LEU A 66 2.38 -6.37 11.90
CA LEU A 66 1.13 -5.72 12.26
C LEU A 66 1.40 -4.45 13.08
N ILE A 67 0.68 -3.38 12.76
CA ILE A 67 0.71 -2.12 13.51
C ILE A 67 -0.69 -1.69 13.91
N SER A 68 -0.83 -1.11 15.10
CA SER A 68 -2.14 -0.68 15.61
C SER A 68 -2.62 0.62 14.95
N ASP A 69 -1.71 1.52 14.57
CA ASP A 69 -2.04 2.80 13.93
C ASP A 69 -0.85 3.38 13.17
N GLY A 70 -1.10 4.40 12.35
CA GLY A 70 -0.09 5.21 11.66
C GLY A 70 0.53 4.52 10.45
N ASP A 71 -0.16 4.55 9.31
CA ASP A 71 0.32 3.95 8.06
C ASP A 71 1.25 4.86 7.23
N VAL A 72 1.38 6.15 7.58
CA VAL A 72 2.33 7.07 6.93
C VAL A 72 3.78 6.65 7.17
N SER A 73 4.13 6.40 8.44
CA SER A 73 5.50 6.02 8.84
C SER A 73 6.01 4.77 8.13
N PRO A 74 5.28 3.64 8.09
CA PRO A 74 5.73 2.46 7.35
C PRO A 74 5.73 2.62 5.84
N ALA A 75 4.84 3.44 5.25
CA ALA A 75 4.92 3.76 3.82
C ALA A 75 6.28 4.41 3.50
N ILE A 76 6.68 5.42 4.29
CA ILE A 76 7.96 6.11 4.15
C ILE A 76 9.13 5.16 4.46
N SER A 77 8.99 4.32 5.50
CA SER A 77 10.02 3.36 5.90
C SER A 77 10.36 2.37 4.79
N ALA A 78 9.38 2.00 3.96
CA ALA A 78 9.60 1.11 2.81
C ALA A 78 10.57 1.70 1.76
N ALA A 79 10.74 3.02 1.73
CA ALA A 79 11.66 3.72 0.84
C ALA A 79 13.01 4.06 1.47
N ILE A 80 13.24 3.72 2.74
CA ILE A 80 14.50 3.99 3.45
C ILE A 80 15.23 2.67 3.68
N GLU A 81 16.46 2.59 3.18
CA GLU A 81 17.31 1.42 3.38
C GLU A 81 17.62 1.18 4.87
N GLY A 82 17.66 -0.09 5.28
CA GLY A 82 17.99 -0.49 6.65
C GLY A 82 16.83 -0.45 7.65
N THR A 83 15.63 0.01 7.28
CA THR A 83 14.46 0.00 8.18
C THR A 83 13.89 -1.41 8.43
N GLY A 84 14.21 -2.35 7.54
CA GLY A 84 13.63 -3.70 7.52
C GLY A 84 12.16 -3.76 7.08
N VAL A 85 11.61 -2.64 6.58
CA VAL A 85 10.29 -2.57 5.94
C VAL A 85 10.51 -2.53 4.43
N HIS A 86 9.80 -3.40 3.71
CA HIS A 86 9.94 -3.50 2.24
C HIS A 86 8.68 -3.03 1.52
N MET A 87 7.54 -3.09 2.21
CA MET A 87 6.24 -2.82 1.61
C MET A 87 5.23 -2.42 2.69
N LEU A 88 4.34 -1.48 2.38
CA LEU A 88 3.08 -1.26 3.09
C LEU A 88 1.93 -1.74 2.21
N LEU A 89 0.95 -2.42 2.80
CA LEU A 89 -0.25 -2.85 2.10
C LEU A 89 -1.49 -2.73 2.99
N GLY A 90 -2.61 -2.26 2.43
CA GLY A 90 -3.94 -2.34 3.02
C GLY A 90 -4.70 -1.03 3.04
N ILE A 91 -5.82 -1.03 3.76
CA ILE A 91 -6.80 0.05 3.82
C ILE A 91 -6.59 0.93 5.04
N GLY A 92 -6.26 2.20 4.77
CA GLY A 92 -6.07 3.25 5.77
C GLY A 92 -6.68 4.58 5.31
N GLY A 93 -6.47 5.66 6.05
CA GLY A 93 -7.13 6.94 5.75
C GLY A 93 -6.64 7.56 4.44
N ALA A 94 -7.54 8.07 3.60
CA ALA A 94 -7.15 8.69 2.34
C ALA A 94 -6.20 9.89 2.50
N PRO A 95 -6.40 10.82 3.47
CA PRO A 95 -5.49 11.94 3.70
C PRO A 95 -4.04 11.50 4.01
N GLU A 96 -3.89 10.47 4.85
CA GLU A 96 -2.59 9.88 5.19
C GLU A 96 -1.91 9.27 3.96
N GLY A 97 -2.70 8.73 3.03
CA GLY A 97 -2.20 8.24 1.75
C GLY A 97 -1.54 9.34 0.92
N VAL A 98 -2.15 10.53 0.86
CA VAL A 98 -1.59 11.69 0.14
C VAL A 98 -0.29 12.17 0.77
N ILE A 99 -0.21 12.19 2.11
CA ILE A 99 1.02 12.56 2.83
C ILE A 99 2.15 11.55 2.54
N ALA A 100 1.84 10.25 2.58
CA ALA A 100 2.78 9.20 2.25
C ALA A 100 3.26 9.30 0.79
N ALA A 101 2.34 9.54 -0.15
CA ALA A 101 2.65 9.70 -1.57
C ALA A 101 3.61 10.88 -1.81
N ALA A 102 3.39 12.03 -1.17
CA ALA A 102 4.28 13.18 -1.28
C ALA A 102 5.71 12.85 -0.81
N ALA A 103 5.85 12.11 0.30
CA ALA A 103 7.16 11.67 0.80
C ALA A 103 7.82 10.64 -0.13
N LEU A 104 7.08 9.63 -0.59
CA LEU A 104 7.57 8.59 -1.50
C LEU A 104 8.03 9.17 -2.83
N LYS A 105 7.33 10.19 -3.35
CA LYS A 105 7.72 10.92 -4.55
C LYS A 105 9.10 11.55 -4.40
N CYS A 106 9.37 12.21 -3.27
CA CYS A 106 10.68 12.79 -2.95
C CYS A 106 11.77 11.71 -2.77
N LEU A 107 11.42 10.56 -2.19
CA LEU A 107 12.35 9.46 -1.94
C LEU A 107 12.58 8.57 -3.17
N GLY A 108 11.83 8.79 -4.27
CA GLY A 108 11.93 8.00 -5.49
C GLY A 108 11.26 6.63 -5.41
N GLY A 109 10.40 6.40 -4.41
CA GLY A 109 9.61 5.18 -4.27
C GLY A 109 8.42 5.10 -5.22
N ASP A 110 7.50 4.20 -4.90
CA ASP A 110 6.25 4.01 -5.65
C ASP A 110 5.08 3.77 -4.71
N MET A 111 3.91 4.25 -5.12
CA MET A 111 2.67 4.06 -4.40
C MET A 111 1.50 4.07 -5.35
N GLN A 112 0.57 3.16 -5.11
CA GLN A 112 -0.76 3.21 -5.72
C GLN A 112 -1.81 3.28 -4.62
N GLY A 113 -2.87 4.03 -4.90
CA GLY A 113 -4.02 4.20 -4.03
C GLY A 113 -5.32 4.01 -4.80
N ARG A 114 -6.34 3.46 -4.15
CA ARG A 114 -7.71 3.42 -4.66
C ARG A 114 -8.66 3.78 -3.55
N LEU A 115 -9.64 4.65 -3.80
CA LEU A 115 -10.61 5.01 -2.78
C LEU A 115 -11.38 3.78 -2.31
N TYR A 116 -11.65 3.73 -1.02
CA TYR A 116 -12.42 2.68 -0.37
C TYR A 116 -13.58 3.34 0.38
N PRO A 117 -14.64 3.78 -0.33
CA PRO A 117 -15.83 4.33 0.30
C PRO A 117 -16.64 3.22 0.97
N GLU A 118 -17.09 3.46 2.20
CA GLU A 118 -17.88 2.48 2.98
C GLU A 118 -19.40 2.78 2.95
N SER A 119 -19.82 3.84 2.24
CA SER A 119 -21.24 4.20 2.11
C SER A 119 -21.52 4.99 0.84
N ASP A 120 -22.78 5.00 0.41
CA ASP A 120 -23.25 5.84 -0.71
C ASP A 120 -23.00 7.33 -0.48
N ALA A 121 -23.02 7.78 0.78
CA ALA A 121 -22.69 9.16 1.14
C ALA A 121 -21.23 9.48 0.82
N GLU A 122 -20.29 8.56 1.07
CA GLU A 122 -18.90 8.72 0.70
C GLU A 122 -18.69 8.66 -0.82
N ILE A 123 -19.42 7.78 -1.52
CA ILE A 123 -19.39 7.72 -2.99
C ILE A 123 -19.86 9.04 -3.60
N ASN A 124 -20.98 9.59 -3.11
CA ASN A 124 -21.51 10.86 -3.60
C ASN A 124 -20.59 12.04 -3.27
N ARG A 125 -19.93 12.00 -2.10
CA ARG A 125 -18.90 12.99 -1.73
C ARG A 125 -17.67 12.90 -2.65
N ALA A 126 -17.21 11.70 -3.00
CA ALA A 126 -16.10 11.55 -3.95
C ALA A 126 -16.45 12.13 -5.32
N ARG A 127 -17.67 11.85 -5.80
CA ARG A 127 -18.20 12.42 -7.07
C ARG A 127 -18.30 13.93 -7.04
N SER A 128 -18.79 14.53 -5.95
CA SER A 128 -18.88 15.99 -5.83
C SER A 128 -17.50 16.67 -5.77
N MET A 129 -16.46 15.93 -5.38
CA MET A 129 -15.06 16.36 -5.43
C MET A 129 -14.39 16.14 -6.80
N GLY A 130 -15.14 15.69 -7.82
CA GLY A 130 -14.63 15.47 -9.17
C GLY A 130 -14.06 14.07 -9.42
N ILE A 131 -14.19 13.15 -8.48
CA ILE A 131 -13.75 11.75 -8.63
C ILE A 131 -14.92 10.94 -9.18
N ALA A 132 -15.02 10.89 -10.51
CA ALA A 132 -16.12 10.20 -11.19
C ALA A 132 -16.06 8.67 -11.03
N ASP A 133 -14.85 8.10 -11.09
CA ASP A 133 -14.59 6.68 -10.92
C ASP A 133 -13.92 6.41 -9.57
N ILE A 134 -14.67 5.81 -8.63
CA ILE A 134 -14.17 5.42 -7.31
C ILE A 134 -13.15 4.28 -7.36
N ASN A 135 -13.15 3.50 -8.45
CA ASN A 135 -12.25 2.37 -8.63
C ASN A 135 -10.97 2.76 -9.34
N ARG A 136 -10.84 4.03 -9.77
CA ARG A 136 -9.64 4.54 -10.40
C ARG A 136 -8.44 4.30 -9.49
N VAL A 137 -7.40 3.70 -10.06
CA VAL A 137 -6.08 3.63 -9.43
C VAL A 137 -5.41 4.99 -9.58
N MET A 138 -5.02 5.56 -8.45
CA MET A 138 -4.24 6.79 -8.33
C MET A 138 -2.77 6.42 -8.12
N THR A 139 -1.89 7.10 -8.82
CA THR A 139 -0.44 6.98 -8.70
C THR A 139 0.15 8.19 -7.97
N LEU A 140 1.48 8.23 -7.77
CA LEU A 140 2.17 9.36 -7.13
C LEU A 140 2.00 10.72 -7.85
N ASP A 141 1.55 10.72 -9.09
CA ASP A 141 1.36 11.92 -9.91
C ASP A 141 -0.09 12.40 -10.00
N ASP A 142 -1.05 11.65 -9.42
CA ASP A 142 -2.47 11.99 -9.36
C ASP A 142 -2.87 12.71 -8.06
#